data_AF-A0A7Y3DEK2-F1
#
_entry.id   AF-A0A7Y3DEK2-F1
#
_cell.length_a   1.000
_cell.length_b   1.000
_cell.length_c   1.000
_cell.angle_alpha   90.00
_cell.angle_beta   90.00
_cell.angle_gamma   90.00
#
_symmetry.space_group_name_H-M   'P 1'
#
loop_
_entity.id
_entity.type
_entity.pdbx_description
1 polymer ?
#
loop_
_entity_poly.entity_id
_entity_poly.type
_entity_poly.pdbx_seq_one_letter_code
_entity_poly.pdbx_strand_id
1 'polypeptide(L)'
;MTKPDPTPDVAAALASLLARLPRAHQPLLIALAERLAAERYRGWAAQREGSAREQLLACAEREEEIAGRIEALHPDAAEIQAGIRADHPDLQDVNRSVFAGRPLAEQFAMQAQGERLGAATWRSFAREADPQAREALLACAKLEEESAAVLEALLAETGTA
;
A
#
# COMPACT_ATOMS: atom_id res chain seq x y z
N MET A 1 13.06 31.32 -8.48
CA MET A 1 12.43 30.30 -7.61
C MET A 1 11.82 29.24 -8.51
N THR A 2 12.55 28.15 -8.72
CA THR A 2 12.03 26.95 -9.38
C THR A 2 10.94 26.39 -8.47
N LYS A 3 9.73 26.24 -9.01
CA LYS A 3 8.68 25.44 -8.38
C LYS A 3 9.29 24.06 -8.09
N PRO A 4 9.17 23.50 -6.87
CA PRO A 4 9.55 22.10 -6.69
C PRO A 4 8.73 21.29 -7.69
N ASP A 5 9.40 20.45 -8.48
CA ASP A 5 8.71 19.47 -9.32
C ASP A 5 7.72 18.71 -8.43
N PRO A 6 6.47 18.49 -8.89
CA PRO A 6 5.51 17.73 -8.11
C PRO A 6 6.14 16.35 -7.91
N THR A 7 6.53 16.06 -6.67
CA THR A 7 7.02 14.74 -6.31
C THR A 7 5.97 13.73 -6.74
N PRO A 8 6.35 12.60 -7.37
CA PRO A 8 5.38 11.62 -7.83
C PRO A 8 4.41 11.26 -6.70
N ASP A 9 3.12 11.50 -6.96
CA ASP A 9 2.04 10.97 -6.13
C ASP A 9 2.17 9.44 -6.12
N VAL A 10 1.88 8.81 -4.97
CA VAL A 10 1.84 7.35 -4.78
C VAL A 10 1.09 6.69 -5.94
N ALA A 11 0.00 7.33 -6.38
CA ALA A 11 -0.80 6.89 -7.53
C ALA A 11 0.00 6.83 -8.84
N ALA A 12 0.80 7.84 -9.14
CA ALA A 12 1.59 7.92 -10.37
C ALA A 12 2.74 6.91 -10.37
N ALA A 13 3.40 6.74 -9.22
CA ALA A 13 4.46 5.73 -9.05
C ALA A 13 3.89 4.32 -9.24
N LEU A 14 2.79 3.99 -8.55
CA LEU A 14 2.13 2.69 -8.66
C LEU A 14 1.63 2.42 -10.08
N ALA A 15 0.96 3.39 -10.71
CA ALA A 15 0.48 3.24 -12.09
C ALA A 15 1.62 2.98 -13.09
N SER A 16 2.74 3.69 -12.95
CA SER A 16 3.93 3.48 -13.78
C SER A 16 4.51 2.07 -13.62
N LEU A 17 4.47 1.49 -12.42
CA LEU A 17 4.97 0.13 -12.17
C LEU A 17 3.99 -0.93 -12.69
N LEU A 18 2.68 -0.76 -12.44
CA LEU A 18 1.64 -1.66 -12.94
C LEU A 18 1.64 -1.76 -14.47
N ALA A 19 1.87 -0.65 -15.16
CA ALA A 19 1.93 -0.60 -16.63
C ALA A 19 3.08 -1.42 -17.24
N ARG A 20 4.09 -1.79 -16.45
CA ARG A 20 5.24 -2.61 -16.90
C ARG A 20 4.96 -4.11 -16.81
N LEU A 21 3.89 -4.52 -16.13
CA LEU A 21 3.59 -5.92 -15.86
C LEU A 21 2.36 -6.40 -16.63
N PRO A 22 2.33 -7.69 -17.02
CA PRO A 22 1.10 -8.34 -17.46
C PRO A 22 -0.01 -8.19 -16.41
N ARG A 23 -1.26 -8.01 -16.86
CA ARG A 23 -2.41 -7.80 -15.97
C ARG A 23 -2.56 -8.89 -14.90
N ALA A 24 -2.24 -10.15 -15.24
CA ALA A 24 -2.30 -11.27 -14.33
C ALA A 24 -1.28 -11.20 -13.16
N HIS A 25 -0.18 -10.46 -13.33
CA HIS A 25 0.87 -10.32 -12.32
C HIS A 25 0.72 -9.02 -11.50
N GLN A 26 -0.15 -8.11 -11.93
CA GLN A 26 -0.39 -6.84 -11.23
C GLN A 26 -0.82 -7.03 -9.77
N PRO A 27 -1.74 -7.93 -9.40
CA PRO A 27 -2.06 -8.19 -8.00
C PRO A 27 -0.85 -8.56 -7.14
N LEU A 28 0.07 -9.37 -7.67
CA LEU A 28 1.27 -9.80 -6.96
C LEU A 28 2.30 -8.68 -6.77
N LEU A 29 2.37 -7.72 -7.70
CA LEU A 29 3.14 -6.48 -7.49
C LEU A 29 2.54 -5.65 -6.35
N ILE A 30 1.21 -5.50 -6.32
CA ILE A 30 0.56 -4.76 -5.24
C ILE A 30 0.76 -5.46 -3.90
N ALA A 31 0.69 -6.80 -3.84
CA ALA A 31 1.03 -7.56 -2.63
C ALA A 31 2.45 -7.27 -2.12
N LEU A 32 3.42 -7.03 -3.01
CA LEU A 32 4.76 -6.56 -2.59
C LEU A 32 4.72 -5.15 -2.02
N ALA A 33 3.93 -4.26 -2.61
CA ALA A 33 3.72 -2.90 -2.10
C ALA A 33 3.09 -2.93 -0.70
N GLU A 34 2.15 -3.84 -0.41
CA GLU A 34 1.56 -3.97 0.92
C GLU A 34 2.57 -4.41 1.97
N ARG A 35 3.46 -5.35 1.65
CA ARG A 35 4.55 -5.73 2.58
C ARG A 35 5.47 -4.55 2.90
N LEU A 36 5.77 -3.73 1.89
CA LEU A 36 6.53 -2.48 2.09
C LEU A 36 5.73 -1.44 2.89
N ALA A 37 4.41 -1.41 2.74
CA ALA A 37 3.53 -0.57 3.56
C ALA A 37 3.50 -1.02 5.02
N ALA A 38 3.45 -2.33 5.28
CA ALA A 38 3.54 -2.91 6.61
C ALA A 38 4.84 -2.49 7.33
N GLU A 39 5.97 -2.59 6.65
CA GLU A 39 7.27 -2.11 7.18
C GLU A 39 7.24 -0.63 7.56
N ARG A 40 6.63 0.19 6.70
CA ARG A 40 6.50 1.64 6.94
C ARG A 40 5.56 1.94 8.11
N TYR A 41 4.42 1.27 8.23
CA TYR A 41 3.54 1.37 9.40
C TYR A 41 4.27 1.01 10.70
N ARG A 42 5.05 -0.08 10.71
CA ARG A 42 5.90 -0.45 11.86
C ARG A 42 6.94 0.63 12.18
N GLY A 43 7.54 1.24 11.16
CA GLY A 43 8.48 2.36 11.31
C GLY A 43 7.85 3.60 11.94
N TRP A 44 6.60 3.93 11.59
CA TRP A 44 5.85 5.01 12.24
C TRP A 44 5.42 4.63 13.66
N ALA A 45 4.96 3.40 13.88
CA ALA A 45 4.56 2.90 15.19
C ALA A 45 5.71 2.97 16.21
N ALA A 46 6.95 2.72 15.78
CA ALA A 46 8.15 2.84 16.62
C ALA A 46 8.42 4.28 17.13
N GLN A 47 7.83 5.29 16.49
CA GLN A 47 7.97 6.71 16.84
C GLN A 47 6.75 7.26 17.61
N ARG A 48 5.79 6.40 17.96
CA ARG A 48 4.54 6.76 18.65
C ARG A 48 4.38 5.95 19.92
N GLU A 49 3.47 6.42 20.77
CA GLU A 49 3.08 5.75 22.02
C GLU A 49 1.56 5.64 22.11
N GLY A 50 1.09 4.85 23.08
CA GLY A 50 -0.34 4.68 23.35
C GLY A 50 -1.14 4.13 22.17
N SER A 51 -2.40 4.56 22.06
CA SER A 51 -3.34 4.10 21.05
C SER A 51 -2.85 4.32 19.62
N ALA A 52 -2.13 5.42 19.35
CA ALA A 52 -1.60 5.70 18.02
C ALA A 52 -0.59 4.62 17.56
N ARG A 53 0.25 4.13 18.47
CA ARG A 53 1.18 3.03 18.17
C ARG A 53 0.42 1.74 17.86
N GLU A 54 -0.56 1.38 18.67
CA GLU A 54 -1.36 0.15 18.49
C GLU A 54 -2.14 0.17 17.18
N GLN A 55 -2.75 1.31 16.85
CA GLN A 55 -3.47 1.50 15.60
C GLN A 55 -2.56 1.37 14.36
N LEU A 56 -1.35 1.92 14.40
CA LEU A 56 -0.37 1.77 13.32
C LEU A 56 0.11 0.32 13.18
N LEU A 57 0.31 -0.40 14.28
CA LEU A 57 0.63 -1.84 14.22
C LEU A 57 -0.53 -2.65 13.64
N ALA A 58 -1.77 -2.33 13.98
CA ALA A 58 -2.94 -2.97 13.40
C ALA A 58 -3.04 -2.71 11.88
N CYS A 59 -2.67 -1.51 11.40
CA CYS A 59 -2.58 -1.26 9.96
C CYS A 59 -1.50 -2.15 9.32
N ALA A 60 -0.31 -2.26 9.94
CA ALA A 60 0.73 -3.16 9.44
C ALA A 60 0.27 -4.62 9.33
N GLU A 61 -0.53 -5.10 10.28
CA GLU A 61 -1.11 -6.45 10.22
C GLU A 61 -2.12 -6.61 9.07
N ARG A 62 -2.94 -5.59 8.80
CA ARG A 62 -3.86 -5.59 7.66
C ARG A 62 -3.10 -5.67 6.33
N GLU A 63 -2.01 -4.94 6.18
CA GLU A 63 -1.20 -4.98 4.96
C GLU A 63 -0.60 -6.36 4.70
N GLU A 64 -0.10 -7.03 5.75
CA GLU A 64 0.39 -8.41 5.64
C GLU A 64 -0.74 -9.40 5.32
N GLU A 65 -1.94 -9.17 5.87
CA GLU A 65 -3.13 -9.97 5.56
C GLU A 65 -3.54 -9.81 4.10
N ILE A 66 -3.55 -8.59 3.56
CA ILE A 66 -3.83 -8.32 2.15
C ILE A 66 -2.82 -9.07 1.28
N ALA A 67 -1.51 -8.89 1.54
CA ALA A 67 -0.47 -9.58 0.80
C ALA A 67 -0.65 -11.10 0.81
N GLY A 68 -0.90 -11.69 1.99
CA GLY A 68 -1.12 -13.13 2.13
C GLY A 68 -2.37 -13.63 1.41
N ARG A 69 -3.46 -12.86 1.41
CA ARG A 69 -4.70 -13.19 0.67
C ARG A 69 -4.46 -13.23 -0.82
N ILE A 70 -3.74 -12.24 -1.36
CA ILE A 70 -3.44 -12.18 -2.79
C ILE A 70 -2.48 -13.31 -3.18
N GLU A 71 -1.40 -13.51 -2.44
CA GLU A 71 -0.45 -14.60 -2.70
C GLU A 71 -1.13 -15.97 -2.69
N ALA A 72 -2.11 -16.21 -1.81
CA ALA A 72 -2.87 -17.45 -1.78
C ALA A 72 -3.74 -17.71 -3.03
N LEU A 73 -4.06 -16.68 -3.82
CA LEU A 73 -4.78 -16.83 -5.10
C LEU A 73 -3.86 -17.28 -6.24
N HIS A 74 -2.54 -17.24 -6.04
CA HIS A 74 -1.55 -17.50 -7.08
C HIS A 74 -0.61 -18.65 -6.64
N PRO A 75 -0.72 -19.85 -7.22
CA PRO A 75 0.14 -20.99 -6.87
C PRO A 75 1.64 -20.69 -6.99
N ASP A 76 2.03 -19.88 -7.98
CA ASP A 76 3.43 -19.52 -8.28
C ASP A 76 3.81 -18.13 -7.73
N ALA A 77 3.08 -17.61 -6.73
CA ALA A 77 3.26 -16.26 -6.19
C ALA A 77 4.73 -15.93 -5.88
N ALA A 78 5.41 -16.84 -5.19
CA ALA A 78 6.80 -16.64 -4.77
C ALA A 78 7.77 -16.51 -5.95
N GLU A 79 7.59 -17.34 -7.00
CA GLU A 79 8.42 -17.30 -8.21
C GLU A 79 8.16 -16.02 -9.00
N ILE A 80 6.90 -15.68 -9.24
CA ILE A 80 6.51 -14.47 -9.97
C ILE A 80 7.03 -13.21 -9.25
N GLN A 81 6.85 -13.13 -7.92
CA GLN A 81 7.34 -12.00 -7.14
C GLN A 81 8.88 -11.95 -7.10
N ALA A 82 9.58 -13.08 -7.13
CA ALA A 82 11.04 -13.10 -7.27
C ALA A 82 11.47 -12.53 -8.62
N GLY A 83 10.77 -12.89 -9.71
CA GLY A 83 10.97 -12.30 -11.04
C GLY A 83 10.73 -10.79 -11.05
N ILE A 84 9.60 -10.33 -10.51
CA ILE A 84 9.26 -8.90 -10.40
C ILE A 84 10.37 -8.12 -9.68
N ARG A 85 10.89 -8.64 -8.55
CA ARG A 85 11.98 -7.99 -7.82
C ARG A 85 13.30 -7.98 -8.59
N ALA A 86 13.60 -9.04 -9.36
CA ALA A 86 14.80 -9.10 -10.18
C ALA A 86 14.75 -8.11 -11.35
N ASP A 87 13.57 -7.97 -11.99
CA ASP A 87 13.35 -7.07 -13.12
C ASP A 87 13.20 -5.60 -12.70
N HIS A 88 12.80 -5.36 -11.45
CA HIS A 88 12.58 -4.04 -10.87
C HIS A 88 13.31 -3.89 -9.52
N PRO A 89 14.66 -3.91 -9.52
CA PRO A 89 15.43 -3.82 -8.28
C PRO A 89 15.27 -2.46 -7.56
N ASP A 90 14.75 -1.44 -8.26
CA ASP A 90 14.48 -0.10 -7.77
C ASP A 90 13.18 0.00 -6.95
N LEU A 91 12.33 -1.03 -6.89
CA LEU A 91 11.02 -0.98 -6.21
C LEU A 91 11.11 -0.49 -4.76
N GLN A 92 12.05 -1.00 -3.99
CA GLN A 92 12.24 -0.61 -2.59
C GLN A 92 12.70 0.84 -2.47
N ASP A 93 13.59 1.27 -3.36
CA ASP A 93 14.11 2.64 -3.39
C ASP A 93 13.02 3.63 -3.81
N VAL A 94 12.23 3.29 -4.82
CA VAL A 94 11.08 4.09 -5.26
C VAL A 94 10.09 4.24 -4.10
N ASN A 95 9.65 3.14 -3.47
CA ASN A 95 8.72 3.20 -2.33
C ASN A 95 9.27 4.07 -1.20
N ARG A 96 10.54 3.92 -0.84
CA ARG A 96 11.17 4.75 0.21
C ARG A 96 11.27 6.22 -0.19
N SER A 97 11.67 6.52 -1.42
CA SER A 97 11.93 7.89 -1.90
C SER A 97 10.67 8.74 -1.96
N VAL A 98 9.51 8.13 -2.23
CA VAL A 98 8.20 8.83 -2.27
C VAL A 98 7.90 9.51 -0.93
N PHE A 99 8.23 8.88 0.20
CA PHE A 99 7.93 9.39 1.54
C PHE A 99 9.12 10.12 2.20
N ALA A 100 10.34 9.93 1.71
CA ALA A 100 11.55 10.42 2.35
C ALA A 100 11.56 11.95 2.52
N GLY A 101 11.95 12.43 3.70
CA GLY A 101 12.12 13.85 4.01
C GLY A 101 10.80 14.63 4.23
N ARG A 102 9.65 13.98 4.12
CA ARG A 102 8.33 14.60 4.35
C ARG A 102 7.95 14.59 5.83
N PRO A 103 7.25 15.62 6.35
CA PRO A 103 6.64 15.57 7.67
C PRO A 103 5.71 14.38 7.82
N LEU A 104 5.62 13.83 9.04
CA LEU A 104 4.83 12.62 9.30
C LEU A 104 3.34 12.77 8.93
N ALA A 105 2.76 13.96 9.14
CA ALA A 105 1.40 14.25 8.69
C ALA A 105 1.26 14.18 7.17
N GLU A 106 2.23 14.69 6.41
CA GLU A 106 2.20 14.57 4.94
C GLU A 106 2.33 13.10 4.51
N GLN A 107 3.17 12.32 5.18
CA GLN A 107 3.30 10.89 4.93
C GLN A 107 2.00 10.11 5.20
N PHE A 108 1.31 10.40 6.31
CA PHE A 108 0.01 9.80 6.62
C PHE A 108 -1.05 10.17 5.58
N ALA A 109 -1.09 11.42 5.12
CA ALA A 109 -2.04 11.84 4.10
C ALA A 109 -1.79 11.12 2.75
N MET A 110 -0.52 11.01 2.35
CA MET A 110 -0.14 10.28 1.15
C MET A 110 -0.46 8.80 1.24
N GLN A 111 -0.19 8.16 2.39
CA GLN A 111 -0.52 6.76 2.57
C GLN A 111 -2.02 6.55 2.59
N ALA A 112 -2.81 7.37 3.31
CA ALA A 112 -4.27 7.26 3.31
C ALA A 112 -4.85 7.37 1.88
N GLN A 113 -4.33 8.28 1.06
CA GLN A 113 -4.70 8.36 -0.36
C GLN A 113 -4.30 7.09 -1.13
N GLY A 114 -3.12 6.55 -0.86
CA GLY A 114 -2.64 5.26 -1.38
C GLY A 114 -3.59 4.11 -1.04
N GLU A 115 -4.02 4.01 0.21
CA GLU A 115 -4.97 3.00 0.69
C GLU A 115 -6.34 3.12 -0.01
N ARG A 116 -6.85 4.35 -0.16
CA ARG A 116 -8.10 4.60 -0.92
C ARG A 116 -7.98 4.16 -2.38
N LEU A 117 -6.80 4.37 -2.98
CA LEU A 117 -6.51 3.92 -4.33
C LEU A 117 -6.37 2.38 -4.39
N GLY A 118 -5.70 1.75 -3.42
CA GLY A 118 -5.59 0.30 -3.29
C GLY A 118 -6.97 -0.35 -3.23
N ALA A 119 -7.84 0.16 -2.36
CA ALA A 119 -9.24 -0.26 -2.27
C ALA A 119 -10.01 -0.16 -3.60
N ALA A 120 -9.85 0.94 -4.33
CA ALA A 120 -10.47 1.11 -5.64
C ALA A 120 -9.90 0.13 -6.69
N THR A 121 -8.60 -0.14 -6.61
CA THR A 121 -7.88 -1.07 -7.50
C THR A 121 -8.32 -2.51 -7.27
N TRP A 122 -8.42 -2.95 -6.02
CA TRP A 122 -8.94 -4.27 -5.67
C TRP A 122 -10.36 -4.49 -6.16
N ARG A 123 -11.23 -3.48 -6.01
CA ARG A 123 -12.59 -3.52 -6.58
C ARG A 123 -12.61 -3.60 -8.10
N SER A 124 -11.63 -2.99 -8.78
CA SER A 124 -11.50 -3.10 -10.23
C SER A 124 -11.17 -4.53 -10.64
N PHE A 125 -10.17 -5.16 -10.01
CA PHE A 125 -9.83 -6.56 -10.27
C PHE A 125 -10.99 -7.51 -9.95
N ALA A 126 -11.73 -7.25 -8.87
CA ALA A 126 -12.85 -8.08 -8.44
C ALA A 126 -14.01 -8.14 -9.46
N ARG A 127 -14.11 -7.20 -10.41
CA ARG A 127 -15.18 -7.21 -11.44
C ARG A 127 -15.01 -8.31 -12.47
N GLU A 128 -13.78 -8.74 -12.72
CA GLU A 128 -13.42 -9.72 -13.75
C GLU A 128 -12.94 -11.04 -13.18
N ALA A 129 -12.89 -11.15 -11.85
CA ALA A 129 -12.44 -12.34 -11.13
C ALA A 129 -13.53 -13.42 -11.03
N ASP A 130 -13.10 -14.67 -10.89
CA ASP A 130 -13.98 -15.76 -10.47
C ASP A 130 -14.54 -15.53 -9.05
N PRO A 131 -15.57 -16.27 -8.60
CA PRO A 131 -16.20 -16.02 -7.30
C PRO A 131 -15.26 -16.06 -6.10
N GLN A 132 -14.27 -16.96 -6.08
CA GLN A 132 -13.36 -17.12 -4.96
C GLN A 132 -12.37 -15.96 -4.91
N ALA A 133 -11.74 -15.65 -6.05
CA ALA A 133 -10.83 -14.52 -6.16
C ALA A 133 -11.56 -13.19 -5.91
N ARG A 134 -12.80 -13.04 -6.39
CA ARG A 134 -13.64 -11.85 -6.15
C ARG A 134 -13.88 -11.60 -4.67
N GLU A 135 -14.20 -12.63 -3.88
CA GLU A 135 -14.40 -12.49 -2.44
C GLU A 135 -13.12 -12.00 -1.75
N ALA A 136 -11.99 -12.63 -2.05
CA ALA A 136 -10.69 -12.25 -1.48
C ALA A 136 -10.31 -10.80 -1.83
N LEU A 137 -10.48 -10.39 -3.10
CA LEU A 137 -10.19 -9.02 -3.56
C LEU A 137 -11.09 -7.98 -2.88
N LEU A 138 -12.39 -8.27 -2.70
CA LEU A 138 -13.29 -7.36 -1.99
C LEU A 138 -12.96 -7.28 -0.49
N ALA A 139 -12.48 -8.37 0.12
CA ALA A 139 -11.98 -8.33 1.49
C ALA A 139 -10.73 -7.45 1.62
N CYS A 140 -9.79 -7.53 0.67
CA CYS A 140 -8.62 -6.66 0.61
C CYS A 140 -9.04 -5.19 0.52
N ALA A 141 -10.00 -4.86 -0.35
CA ALA A 141 -10.51 -3.50 -0.49
C ALA A 141 -11.07 -2.92 0.81
N LYS A 142 -11.68 -3.75 1.67
CA LYS A 142 -12.20 -3.32 2.97
C LYS A 142 -11.06 -3.04 3.96
N LEU A 143 -10.03 -3.88 3.99
CA LEU A 143 -8.89 -3.72 4.89
C LEU A 143 -8.15 -2.40 4.63
N GLU A 144 -7.93 -2.07 3.36
CA GLU A 144 -7.37 -0.79 2.92
C GLU A 144 -8.20 0.41 3.40
N GLU A 145 -9.53 0.32 3.29
CA GLU A 145 -10.42 1.40 3.76
C GLU A 145 -10.36 1.60 5.27
N GLU A 146 -10.13 0.52 6.03
CA GLU A 146 -9.91 0.59 7.48
C GLU A 146 -8.56 1.24 7.80
N SER A 147 -7.48 0.86 7.11
CA SER A 147 -6.15 1.49 7.23
C SER A 147 -6.19 2.98 6.89
N ALA A 148 -6.87 3.35 5.79
CA ALA A 148 -7.08 4.74 5.39
C ALA A 148 -7.79 5.56 6.47
N ALA A 149 -8.88 5.01 7.03
CA ALA A 149 -9.66 5.69 8.07
C ALA A 149 -8.86 5.93 9.35
N VAL A 150 -7.97 4.99 9.72
CA VAL A 150 -7.05 5.16 10.86
C VAL A 150 -6.10 6.32 10.62
N LEU A 151 -5.45 6.39 9.45
CA LEU A 151 -4.53 7.47 9.12
C LEU A 151 -5.23 8.84 9.07
N GLU A 152 -6.42 8.90 8.49
CA GLU A 152 -7.26 10.10 8.46
C GLU A 152 -7.63 10.59 9.88
N ALA A 153 -7.93 9.66 10.80
CA ALA A 153 -8.21 9.98 12.20
C ALA A 153 -6.95 10.53 12.92
N LEU A 154 -5.81 9.86 12.76
CA LEU A 154 -4.52 10.31 13.33
C LEU A 154 -4.12 11.69 12.82
N LEU A 155 -4.44 12.01 11.55
CA LEU A 155 -4.24 13.34 10.98
C LEU A 155 -5.09 14.41 11.66
N ALA A 156 -6.38 14.12 11.87
CA ALA A 156 -7.31 15.04 12.52
C ALA A 156 -6.84 15.40 13.95
N GLU A 157 -6.29 14.43 14.68
CA GLU A 157 -5.74 14.64 16.03
C GLU A 157 -4.50 15.55 16.03
N THR A 158 -3.67 15.48 14.97
CA THR A 158 -2.48 16.33 14.84
C THR A 158 -2.77 17.77 14.38
N GLY A 159 -3.96 18.03 13.80
CA GLY A 159 -4.36 19.35 13.30
C GLY A 159 -5.10 20.23 14.33
N THR A 160 -5.39 19.72 15.53
CA THR A 160 -6.14 20.41 16.59
C THR A 160 -5.28 21.02 17.71
N ALA A 161 -4.05 21.43 17.39
CA ALA A 161 -3.15 22.12 18.33
C ALA A 161 -3.10 23.64 18.09
#